data_AF-A0A540MK10-F1
#
_entry.id   AF-A0A540MK10-F1
#
_cell.length_a   1.000
_cell.length_b   1.000
_cell.length_c   1.000
_cell.angle_alpha   90.00
_cell.angle_beta   90.00
_cell.angle_gamma   90.00
#
_symmetry.space_group_name_H-M   'P 1'
#
loop_
_entity.id
_entity.type
_entity.pdbx_description
1 polymer ?
#
loop_
_entity_poly.entity_id
_entity_poly.type
_entity_poly.pdbx_seq_one_letter_code
_entity_poly.pdbx_strand_id
1 'polypeptide(L)'
;MKEAFVDDDRTLTLKDTLKPVLIPCYDLSSTAPFLFSRADALETDSYDFHLWEVCRATSAEPGVFEPVQMQSVNKHTKCLAVDGGLAMSNPTAAAITHVLHNKQEFPFVRGVEDIMVLSIGSGQFLEEARYEYEQVKKWRAKEWARPMARIAGDGSSDLVDQSVAMAFVQSGSSNYVRIQIQGPRGKGFWLVRGRLAD
;
A
#
# COMPACT_ATOMS: atom_id res chain seq x y z
N MET A 1 -20.10 4.42 -1.12
CA MET A 1 -18.96 3.96 -0.28
C MET A 1 -19.20 4.23 1.20
N LYS A 2 -19.57 5.45 1.62
CA LYS A 2 -19.83 5.77 3.04
C LYS A 2 -20.83 4.82 3.72
N GLU A 3 -21.94 4.50 3.07
CA GLU A 3 -22.98 3.60 3.58
C GLU A 3 -22.48 2.19 3.94
N ALA A 4 -21.42 1.71 3.29
CA ALA A 4 -20.82 0.40 3.61
C ALA A 4 -20.03 0.40 4.93
N PHE A 5 -19.78 1.59 5.50
CA PHE A 5 -19.06 1.80 6.75
C PHE A 5 -19.94 2.51 7.78
N VAL A 6 -21.22 2.16 7.82
CA VAL A 6 -22.19 2.61 8.83
C VAL A 6 -22.72 1.39 9.59
N ASP A 7 -22.78 1.51 10.90
CA ASP A 7 -23.32 0.52 11.84
C ASP A 7 -24.20 1.26 12.85
N ASP A 8 -25.48 0.88 12.99
CA ASP A 8 -26.47 1.58 13.83
C ASP A 8 -26.43 3.12 13.71
N ASP A 9 -26.50 3.63 12.47
CA ASP A 9 -26.40 5.06 12.11
C ASP A 9 -25.08 5.77 12.48
N ARG A 10 -24.09 5.05 13.03
CA ARG A 10 -22.75 5.54 13.34
C ARG A 10 -21.79 5.23 12.21
N THR A 11 -21.03 6.22 11.76
CA THR A 11 -19.95 6.00 10.78
C THR A 11 -18.74 5.36 11.46
N LEU A 12 -18.31 4.21 10.95
CA LEU A 12 -17.19 3.43 11.49
C LEU A 12 -15.83 4.13 11.26
N THR A 13 -14.93 3.98 12.23
CA THR A 13 -13.59 4.56 12.25
C THR A 13 -12.51 3.47 12.34
N LEU A 14 -11.23 3.86 12.35
CA LEU A 14 -10.12 2.91 12.46
C LEU A 14 -10.18 2.10 13.76
N LYS A 15 -10.68 2.67 14.85
CA LYS A 15 -10.88 1.96 16.13
C LYS A 15 -11.86 0.80 16.02
N ASP A 16 -12.82 0.89 15.11
CA ASP A 16 -13.87 -0.11 14.93
C ASP A 16 -13.40 -1.35 14.15
N THR A 17 -12.18 -1.35 13.60
CA THR A 17 -11.71 -2.54 12.87
C THR A 17 -11.47 -3.72 13.82
N LEU A 18 -11.94 -4.90 13.41
CA LEU A 18 -11.83 -6.15 14.19
C LEU A 18 -10.40 -6.67 14.31
N LYS A 19 -9.52 -6.26 13.39
CA LYS A 19 -8.11 -6.64 13.32
C LYS A 19 -7.25 -5.40 13.12
N PRO A 20 -5.96 -5.45 13.50
CA PRO A 20 -5.00 -4.41 13.15
C PRO A 20 -5.00 -4.19 11.64
N VAL A 21 -5.04 -2.92 11.23
CA VAL A 21 -4.92 -2.51 9.83
C VAL A 21 -3.81 -1.48 9.71
N LEU A 22 -3.16 -1.46 8.55
CA LEU A 22 -2.15 -0.49 8.18
C LEU A 22 -2.37 -0.10 6.71
N ILE A 23 -2.82 1.13 6.47
CA ILE A 23 -3.29 1.58 5.16
C ILE A 23 -2.52 2.84 4.75
N PRO A 24 -1.74 2.81 3.64
CA PRO A 24 -0.97 3.97 3.19
C PRO A 24 -1.80 4.98 2.39
N CYS A 25 -1.46 6.25 2.51
CA CYS A 25 -1.72 7.30 1.53
C CYS A 25 -0.47 8.20 1.42
N TYR A 26 -0.49 9.14 0.47
CA TYR A 26 0.46 10.25 0.46
C TYR A 26 -0.27 11.54 0.82
N ASP A 27 0.16 12.21 1.89
CA ASP A 27 -0.41 13.48 2.33
C ASP A 27 0.32 14.65 1.69
N LEU A 28 -0.38 15.38 0.84
CA LEU A 28 0.13 16.56 0.16
C LEU A 28 0.39 17.73 1.12
N SER A 29 -0.27 17.76 2.27
CA SER A 29 -0.09 18.84 3.26
C SER A 29 1.25 18.73 3.97
N SER A 30 1.61 17.51 4.41
CA SER A 30 2.90 17.22 5.04
C SER A 30 4.00 16.85 4.05
N THR A 31 3.66 16.62 2.78
CA THR A 31 4.59 16.16 1.71
C THR A 31 5.27 14.83 2.05
N ALA A 32 4.54 13.95 2.75
CA ALA A 32 5.07 12.69 3.26
C ALA A 32 4.06 11.54 3.10
N PRO A 33 4.54 10.28 3.05
CA PRO A 33 3.69 9.12 3.23
C PRO A 33 3.02 9.17 4.61
N PHE A 34 1.74 8.81 4.65
CA PHE A 34 0.97 8.71 5.88
C PHE A 34 0.38 7.30 5.97
N LEU A 35 0.51 6.66 7.13
CA LEU A 35 -0.02 5.33 7.39
C LEU A 35 -1.16 5.44 8.40
N PHE A 36 -2.37 5.14 7.95
CA PHE A 36 -3.49 4.94 8.87
C PHE A 36 -3.30 3.60 9.58
N SER A 37 -3.17 3.63 10.90
CA SER A 37 -3.08 2.41 11.71
C SER A 37 -4.11 2.38 12.81
N ARG A 38 -4.61 1.18 13.11
CA ARG A 38 -5.51 0.97 14.26
C ARG A 38 -4.80 1.31 15.57
N ALA A 39 -3.51 0.98 15.68
CA ALA A 39 -2.70 1.25 16.86
C ALA A 39 -2.67 2.76 17.19
N ASP A 40 -2.31 3.60 16.22
CA ASP A 40 -2.25 5.06 16.43
C ASP A 40 -3.63 5.63 16.77
N ALA A 41 -4.68 5.12 16.13
CA ALA A 41 -6.05 5.50 16.45
C ALA A 41 -6.42 5.16 17.90
N LEU A 42 -6.06 3.96 18.38
CA LEU A 42 -6.30 3.56 19.78
C LEU A 42 -5.52 4.40 20.79
N GLU A 43 -4.32 4.86 20.44
CA GLU A 43 -3.52 5.74 21.29
C GLU A 43 -4.09 7.17 21.34
N THR A 44 -4.59 7.70 20.23
CA THR A 44 -5.16 9.05 20.19
C THR A 44 -6.23 9.23 19.10
N ASP A 45 -7.30 9.94 19.46
CA ASP A 45 -8.36 10.34 18.52
C ASP A 45 -7.84 11.22 17.37
N SER A 46 -6.62 11.78 17.49
CA SER A 46 -5.97 12.53 16.42
C SER A 46 -5.55 11.65 15.24
N TYR A 47 -5.48 10.34 15.41
CA TYR A 47 -5.22 9.39 14.33
C TYR A 47 -6.41 8.47 14.03
N ASP A 48 -7.57 8.73 14.66
CA ASP A 48 -8.80 8.02 14.33
C ASP A 48 -9.55 8.76 13.21
N PHE A 49 -9.73 8.09 12.08
CA PHE A 49 -10.36 8.62 10.87
C PHE A 49 -11.50 7.70 10.43
N HIS A 50 -12.49 8.24 9.70
CA HIS A 50 -13.55 7.42 9.15
C HIS A 50 -13.03 6.45 8.09
N LEU A 51 -13.41 5.18 8.18
CA LEU A 51 -12.91 4.12 7.29
C LEU A 51 -13.19 4.40 5.82
N TRP A 52 -14.37 4.95 5.51
CA TRP A 52 -14.71 5.29 4.13
C TRP A 52 -13.82 6.39 3.54
N GLU A 53 -13.31 7.32 4.36
CA GLU A 53 -12.36 8.35 3.91
C GLU A 53 -10.99 7.73 3.70
N VAL A 54 -10.55 6.85 4.62
CA VAL A 54 -9.29 6.11 4.51
C VAL A 54 -9.25 5.25 3.23
N CYS A 55 -10.34 4.53 2.92
CA CYS A 55 -10.46 3.76 1.68
C CYS A 55 -10.41 4.65 0.44
N ARG A 56 -11.04 5.84 0.46
CA ARG A 56 -10.93 6.78 -0.65
C ARG A 56 -9.51 7.33 -0.77
N ALA A 57 -8.88 7.70 0.34
CA ALA A 57 -7.55 8.28 0.38
C ALA A 57 -6.50 7.34 -0.22
N THR A 58 -6.51 6.06 0.18
CA THR A 58 -5.53 5.08 -0.32
C THR A 58 -5.67 4.77 -1.81
N SER A 59 -6.86 4.96 -2.39
CA SER A 59 -7.16 4.68 -3.81
C SER A 59 -7.35 5.93 -4.67
N ALA A 60 -7.05 7.13 -4.15
CA ALA A 60 -7.27 8.39 -4.86
C ALA A 60 -6.16 8.66 -5.90
N GLU A 61 -6.10 7.84 -6.95
CA GLU A 61 -5.10 7.91 -8.01
C GLU A 61 -5.17 9.25 -8.76
N PRO A 62 -4.09 10.05 -8.80
CA PRO A 62 -4.09 11.33 -9.49
C PRO A 62 -4.38 11.20 -10.99
N GLY A 63 -5.33 12.00 -11.46
CA GLY A 63 -5.81 11.96 -12.85
C GLY A 63 -6.83 10.87 -13.13
N VAL A 64 -7.24 10.09 -12.12
CA VAL A 64 -8.38 9.17 -12.17
C VAL A 64 -9.43 9.55 -11.13
N PHE A 65 -9.00 9.85 -9.90
CA PHE A 65 -9.86 10.25 -8.79
C PHE A 65 -9.43 11.61 -8.21
N GLU A 66 -10.38 12.29 -7.57
CA GLU A 66 -10.11 13.54 -6.84
C GLU A 66 -9.35 13.26 -5.54
N PRO A 67 -8.46 14.17 -5.10
CA PRO A 67 -7.81 14.07 -3.79
C PRO A 67 -8.84 14.12 -2.66
N VAL A 68 -8.51 13.51 -1.53
CA VAL A 68 -9.40 13.42 -0.37
C VAL A 68 -8.91 14.37 0.71
N GLN A 69 -9.67 15.43 0.96
CA GLN A 69 -9.47 16.25 2.14
C GLN A 69 -10.25 15.63 3.31
N MET A 70 -9.53 15.20 4.33
CA MET A 70 -10.10 14.53 5.50
C MET A 70 -9.49 15.06 6.81
N GLN A 71 -10.17 14.74 7.91
CA GLN A 71 -9.76 15.13 9.25
C GLN A 71 -10.05 14.01 10.24
N SER A 72 -9.26 13.93 11.31
CA SER A 72 -9.50 13.00 12.40
C SER A 72 -10.84 13.29 13.09
N VAL A 73 -11.38 12.32 13.84
CA VAL A 73 -12.67 12.48 14.54
C VAL A 73 -12.67 13.67 15.51
N ASN A 74 -11.53 13.94 16.15
CA ASN A 74 -11.34 15.10 17.02
C ASN A 74 -10.92 16.39 16.27
N LYS A 75 -10.77 16.32 14.93
CA LYS A 75 -10.43 17.41 14.02
C LYS A 75 -9.04 18.03 14.20
N HIS A 76 -8.17 17.42 15.00
CA HIS A 76 -6.82 17.92 15.24
C HIS A 76 -5.86 17.62 14.09
N THR A 77 -6.02 16.46 13.45
CA THR A 77 -5.19 16.08 12.30
C THR A 77 -5.98 16.30 11.03
N LYS A 78 -5.38 16.99 10.07
CA LYS A 78 -5.91 17.18 8.73
C LYS A 78 -4.98 16.50 7.74
N CYS A 79 -5.55 15.90 6.72
CA CYS A 79 -4.81 15.20 5.68
C CYS A 79 -5.41 15.58 4.33
N LEU A 80 -4.55 15.93 3.37
CA LEU A 80 -4.92 16.09 1.97
C LEU A 80 -4.33 14.90 1.22
N ALA A 81 -5.07 13.80 1.22
CA ALA A 81 -4.57 12.51 0.79
C ALA A 81 -4.74 12.26 -0.71
N VAL A 82 -3.74 11.61 -1.28
CA VAL A 82 -3.79 10.93 -2.57
C VAL A 82 -3.30 9.49 -2.42
N ASP A 83 -3.51 8.71 -3.47
CA ASP A 83 -3.19 7.28 -3.57
C ASP A 83 -1.94 6.82 -2.81
N GLY A 84 -2.08 5.74 -2.04
CA GLY A 84 -1.00 5.18 -1.24
C GLY A 84 0.09 4.49 -2.06
N GLY A 85 -0.25 4.00 -3.25
CA GLY A 85 0.68 3.36 -4.18
C GLY A 85 1.75 4.30 -4.73
N LEU A 86 1.52 5.62 -4.70
CA LEU A 86 2.54 6.61 -5.09
C LEU A 86 3.75 6.64 -4.15
N ALA A 87 3.52 6.33 -2.87
CA ALA A 87 4.56 6.30 -1.85
C ALA A 87 4.94 4.88 -1.43
N MET A 88 3.98 3.97 -1.41
CA MET A 88 4.10 2.63 -0.88
C MET A 88 3.33 1.63 -1.77
N SER A 89 3.81 1.46 -3.00
CA SER A 89 3.26 0.48 -3.96
C SER A 89 3.32 -0.97 -3.46
N ASN A 90 4.23 -1.27 -2.53
CA ASN A 90 4.31 -2.52 -1.80
C ASN A 90 4.47 -2.26 -0.29
N PRO A 91 3.37 -2.27 0.49
CA PRO A 91 3.41 -1.95 1.92
C PRO A 91 3.98 -3.07 2.80
N THR A 92 4.51 -4.16 2.22
CA THR A 92 4.97 -5.34 2.97
C THR A 92 6.03 -5.00 4.01
N ALA A 93 7.04 -4.19 3.67
CA ALA A 93 8.08 -3.80 4.62
C ALA A 93 7.51 -2.95 5.78
N ALA A 94 6.56 -2.04 5.49
CA ALA A 94 5.89 -1.24 6.51
C ALA A 94 5.04 -2.12 7.44
N ALA A 95 4.31 -3.10 6.90
CA ALA A 95 3.53 -4.05 7.68
C ALA A 95 4.41 -4.90 8.61
N ILE A 96 5.52 -5.46 8.11
CA ILE A 96 6.48 -6.22 8.94
C ILE A 96 7.04 -5.32 10.05
N THR A 97 7.45 -4.11 9.70
CA THR A 97 7.99 -3.15 10.68
C THR A 97 6.96 -2.81 11.74
N HIS A 98 5.70 -2.59 11.36
CA HIS A 98 4.61 -2.32 12.28
C HIS A 98 4.39 -3.50 13.24
N VAL A 99 4.31 -4.72 12.74
CA VAL A 99 4.16 -5.93 13.58
C VAL A 99 5.33 -6.11 14.54
N LEU A 100 6.56 -5.88 14.09
CA LEU A 100 7.75 -6.00 14.94
C LEU A 100 7.79 -4.98 16.08
N HIS A 101 7.25 -3.77 15.89
CA HIS A 101 7.37 -2.67 16.86
C HIS A 101 6.08 -2.41 17.67
N ASN A 102 4.93 -2.89 17.23
CA ASN A 102 3.66 -2.79 17.95
C ASN A 102 3.49 -3.97 18.92
N LYS A 103 4.18 -3.91 20.06
CA LYS A 103 4.11 -4.96 21.09
C LYS A 103 2.78 -5.00 21.83
N GLN A 104 1.96 -3.95 21.72
CA GLN A 104 0.61 -3.95 22.30
C GLN A 104 -0.29 -4.95 21.56
N GLU A 105 -0.28 -4.92 20.21
CA GLU A 105 -1.08 -5.84 19.40
C GLU A 105 -0.35 -7.16 19.10
N PHE A 106 0.99 -7.16 19.11
CA PHE A 106 1.83 -8.33 18.77
C PHE A 106 2.91 -8.64 19.84
N PRO A 107 2.52 -8.95 21.09
CA PRO A 107 3.46 -9.12 22.21
C PRO A 107 4.42 -10.31 22.06
N PHE A 108 4.05 -11.32 21.26
CA PHE A 108 4.81 -12.57 21.12
C PHE A 108 5.78 -12.59 19.94
N VAL A 109 5.70 -11.62 19.04
CA VAL A 109 6.60 -11.55 17.88
C VAL A 109 7.94 -10.99 18.36
N ARG A 110 9.03 -11.75 18.23
CA ARG A 110 10.39 -11.31 18.63
C ARG A 110 11.25 -10.92 17.45
N GLY A 111 11.04 -11.57 16.32
CA GLY A 111 11.74 -11.32 15.06
C GLY A 111 10.92 -11.76 13.87
N VAL A 112 11.53 -11.70 12.68
CA VAL A 112 10.89 -12.07 11.41
C VAL A 112 10.54 -13.56 11.34
N GLU A 113 11.26 -14.39 12.08
CA GLU A 113 11.04 -15.83 12.21
C GLU A 113 9.69 -16.19 12.85
N ASP A 114 9.14 -15.30 13.68
CA ASP A 114 7.83 -15.47 14.31
C ASP A 114 6.67 -14.93 13.42
N ILE A 115 6.96 -14.45 12.20
CA ILE A 115 5.98 -13.83 11.30
C ILE A 115 5.79 -14.70 10.05
N MET A 116 4.54 -14.80 9.59
CA MET A 116 4.20 -15.27 8.25
C MET A 116 3.59 -14.14 7.43
N VAL A 117 4.11 -13.97 6.21
CA VAL A 117 3.78 -12.84 5.33
C VAL A 117 3.31 -13.37 3.99
N LEU A 118 2.04 -13.11 3.68
CA LEU A 118 1.48 -13.26 2.34
C LEU A 118 1.36 -11.87 1.70
N SER A 119 2.13 -11.64 0.66
CA SER A 119 2.13 -10.40 -0.12
C SER A 119 1.45 -10.65 -1.46
N ILE A 120 0.39 -9.90 -1.76
CA ILE A 120 -0.39 -10.06 -3.00
C ILE A 120 -0.28 -8.76 -3.78
N GLY A 121 0.20 -8.84 -5.02
CA GLY A 121 0.21 -7.70 -5.93
C GLY A 121 -0.87 -7.79 -7.00
N SER A 122 -1.30 -6.61 -7.46
CA SER A 122 -2.30 -6.44 -8.51
C SER A 122 -1.76 -6.67 -9.92
N GLY A 123 -0.49 -7.07 -10.04
CA GLY A 123 0.18 -7.41 -11.29
C GLY A 123 0.93 -6.25 -11.93
N GLN A 124 1.98 -6.60 -12.67
CA GLN A 124 2.73 -5.66 -13.52
C GLN A 124 2.19 -5.83 -14.94
N PHE A 125 1.16 -5.07 -15.28
CA PHE A 125 0.54 -5.15 -16.59
C PHE A 125 1.41 -4.48 -17.62
N LEU A 126 2.36 -5.16 -18.25
CA LEU A 126 2.98 -4.60 -19.44
C LEU A 126 1.83 -4.22 -20.38
N GLU A 127 1.51 -2.92 -20.47
CA GLU A 127 0.75 -2.45 -21.60
C GLU A 127 1.57 -2.91 -22.79
N GLU A 128 0.94 -3.19 -23.92
CA GLU A 128 1.61 -3.64 -25.15
C GLU A 128 2.61 -2.60 -25.71
N ALA A 129 3.08 -1.67 -24.88
CA ALA A 129 4.23 -0.81 -25.01
C ALA A 129 5.52 -1.61 -25.22
N ARG A 130 5.64 -2.19 -26.40
CA ARG A 130 6.87 -1.98 -27.16
C ARG A 130 6.97 -0.48 -27.41
N TYR A 131 7.47 0.25 -26.43
CA TYR A 131 7.74 1.66 -26.62
C TYR A 131 8.76 1.79 -27.75
N GLU A 132 8.32 2.30 -28.90
CA GLU A 132 9.23 2.50 -30.03
C GLU A 132 10.16 3.67 -29.71
N TYR A 133 11.45 3.47 -29.94
CA TYR A 133 12.49 4.48 -29.63
C TYR A 133 12.15 5.86 -30.20
N GLU A 134 11.72 5.91 -31.46
CA GLU A 134 11.38 7.17 -32.14
C GLU A 134 10.16 7.89 -31.54
N GLN A 135 9.24 7.14 -30.92
CA GLN A 135 8.11 7.71 -30.20
C GLN A 135 8.56 8.29 -28.86
N VAL A 136 9.29 7.50 -28.07
CA VAL A 136 9.76 7.90 -26.72
C VAL A 136 10.71 9.09 -26.79
N LYS A 137 11.58 9.13 -27.80
CA LYS A 137 12.50 10.26 -28.03
C LYS A 137 11.78 11.61 -28.15
N LYS A 138 10.51 11.61 -28.57
CA LYS A 138 9.70 12.82 -28.76
C LYS A 138 8.80 13.14 -27.57
N TRP A 139 8.77 12.30 -26.53
CA TRP A 139 7.94 12.52 -25.35
C TRP A 139 8.33 13.78 -24.59
N ARG A 140 7.33 14.50 -24.10
CA ARG A 140 7.50 15.61 -23.16
C ARG A 140 7.05 15.17 -21.77
N ALA A 141 7.11 16.10 -20.81
CA ALA A 141 6.81 15.81 -19.41
C ALA A 141 5.42 15.16 -19.19
N LYS A 142 4.41 15.56 -19.97
CA LYS A 142 3.05 15.01 -19.86
C LYS A 142 2.99 13.53 -20.27
N GLU A 143 3.69 13.18 -21.35
CA GLU A 143 3.80 11.81 -21.86
C GLU A 143 4.63 10.93 -20.93
N TRP A 144 5.66 11.51 -20.29
CA TRP A 144 6.49 10.82 -19.29
C TRP A 144 5.80 10.60 -17.94
N ALA A 145 4.81 11.42 -17.56
CA ALA A 145 4.26 11.42 -16.20
C ALA A 145 3.74 10.03 -15.75
N ARG A 146 2.86 9.40 -16.54
CA ARG A 146 2.31 8.07 -16.21
C ARG A 146 3.37 6.95 -16.29
N PRO A 147 4.17 6.83 -17.36
CA PRO A 147 5.26 5.85 -17.43
C PRO A 147 6.26 5.97 -16.28
N MET A 148 6.64 7.19 -15.90
CA MET A 148 7.58 7.42 -14.81
C MET A 148 7.01 6.99 -13.47
N ALA A 149 5.78 7.41 -13.13
CA ALA A 149 5.12 6.99 -11.90
C ALA A 149 4.99 5.46 -11.81
N ARG A 150 4.67 4.83 -12.94
CA ARG A 150 4.58 3.39 -13.03
C ARG A 150 5.93 2.70 -12.86
N ILE A 151 6.98 3.13 -13.57
CA ILE A 151 8.32 2.56 -13.44
C ILE A 151 8.82 2.70 -12.00
N ALA A 152 8.59 3.85 -11.37
CA ALA A 152 8.95 4.09 -9.98
C ALA A 152 8.18 3.17 -9.03
N GLY A 153 6.85 3.03 -9.21
CA GLY A 153 6.01 2.14 -8.41
C GLY A 153 6.36 0.66 -8.57
N ASP A 154 6.56 0.20 -9.81
CA ASP A 154 6.96 -1.18 -10.13
C ASP A 154 8.35 -1.48 -9.53
N GLY A 155 9.32 -0.58 -9.74
CA GLY A 155 10.67 -0.70 -9.19
C GLY A 155 10.70 -0.67 -7.65
N SER A 156 9.92 0.20 -7.02
CA SER A 156 9.76 0.23 -5.56
C SER A 156 9.18 -1.09 -5.03
N SER A 157 8.16 -1.62 -5.70
CA SER A 157 7.54 -2.89 -5.31
C SER A 157 8.52 -4.06 -5.41
N ASP A 158 9.30 -4.13 -6.49
CA ASP A 158 10.29 -5.18 -6.73
C ASP A 158 11.45 -5.09 -5.72
N LEU A 159 11.89 -3.88 -5.37
CA LEU A 159 12.92 -3.68 -4.34
C LEU A 159 12.43 -4.18 -2.97
N VAL A 160 11.20 -3.85 -2.57
CA VAL A 160 10.62 -4.34 -1.32
C VAL A 160 10.50 -5.87 -1.31
N ASP A 161 10.00 -6.47 -2.39
CA ASP A 161 9.91 -7.93 -2.52
C ASP A 161 11.28 -8.60 -2.39
N GLN A 162 12.29 -8.12 -3.11
CA GLN A 162 13.66 -8.62 -3.04
C GLN A 162 14.24 -8.50 -1.63
N SER A 163 14.14 -7.31 -1.01
CA SER A 163 14.68 -7.07 0.33
C SER A 163 14.01 -7.94 1.39
N VAL A 164 12.69 -8.09 1.35
CA VAL A 164 11.95 -8.94 2.29
C VAL A 164 12.28 -10.41 2.06
N ALA A 165 12.28 -10.89 0.82
CA ALA A 165 12.64 -12.26 0.51
C ALA A 165 14.04 -12.61 1.04
N MET A 166 15.03 -11.75 0.81
CA MET A 166 16.39 -11.95 1.31
C MET A 166 16.47 -12.00 2.83
N ALA A 167 15.70 -11.15 3.53
CA ALA A 167 15.65 -11.16 4.99
C ALA A 167 15.07 -12.48 5.55
N PHE A 168 14.01 -13.00 4.93
CA PHE A 168 13.40 -14.27 5.33
C PHE A 168 14.32 -15.47 5.05
N VAL A 169 14.97 -15.51 3.87
CA VAL A 169 15.97 -16.55 3.56
C VAL A 169 17.12 -16.54 4.58
N GLN A 170 17.67 -15.37 4.91
CA GLN A 170 18.77 -15.26 5.89
C GLN A 170 18.36 -15.72 7.30
N SER A 171 17.09 -15.58 7.66
CA SER A 171 16.55 -16.09 8.93
C SER A 171 16.29 -17.60 8.94
N GLY A 172 16.48 -18.29 7.80
CA GLY A 172 16.16 -19.70 7.64
C GLY A 172 14.66 -19.98 7.60
N SER A 173 13.85 -18.98 7.24
CA SER A 173 12.39 -19.04 7.27
C SER A 173 11.81 -18.95 5.87
N SER A 174 10.96 -19.92 5.51
CA SER A 174 10.17 -19.91 4.27
C SER A 174 8.81 -19.21 4.43
N ASN A 175 8.67 -18.37 5.47
CA ASN A 175 7.40 -17.76 5.84
C ASN A 175 7.03 -16.50 5.01
N TYR A 176 7.77 -16.19 3.94
CA TYR A 176 7.42 -15.13 2.99
C TYR A 176 6.94 -15.70 1.67
N VAL A 177 5.71 -15.35 1.29
CA VAL A 177 5.11 -15.72 0.00
C VAL A 177 4.67 -14.46 -0.71
N ARG A 178 5.24 -14.20 -1.89
CA ARG A 178 4.74 -13.17 -2.83
C ARG A 178 3.96 -13.82 -3.96
N ILE A 179 2.74 -13.36 -4.18
CA ILE A 179 1.93 -13.67 -5.36
C ILE A 179 1.89 -12.43 -6.24
N GLN A 180 2.59 -12.49 -7.37
CA GLN A 180 2.60 -11.43 -8.37
C GLN A 180 2.17 -11.98 -9.73
N ILE A 181 1.19 -11.31 -10.34
CA ILE A 181 0.76 -11.61 -11.71
C ILE A 181 1.70 -10.89 -12.69
N GLN A 182 2.26 -11.64 -13.64
CA GLN A 182 3.01 -11.09 -14.77
C GLN A 182 2.36 -11.52 -16.08
N GLY A 183 2.13 -10.57 -16.98
CA GLY A 183 1.60 -10.85 -18.31
C GLY A 183 1.06 -9.62 -19.05
N PRO A 184 0.94 -9.68 -20.37
CA PRO A 184 0.31 -8.62 -21.16
C PRO A 184 -1.19 -8.55 -20.87
N ARG A 185 -1.77 -7.34 -20.83
CA ARG A 185 -3.24 -7.19 -20.72
C ARG A 185 -3.93 -7.91 -21.89
N GLY A 186 -4.97 -8.70 -21.60
CA GLY A 186 -5.89 -9.24 -22.62
C GLY A 186 -5.48 -10.56 -23.29
N LYS A 187 -4.36 -11.18 -22.93
CA LYS A 187 -4.02 -12.55 -23.38
C LYS A 187 -4.22 -13.53 -22.23
N GLY A 188 -4.90 -14.64 -22.47
CA GLY A 188 -5.28 -15.66 -21.48
C GLY A 188 -4.11 -16.47 -20.87
N PHE A 189 -2.90 -15.94 -20.86
CA PHE A 189 -1.71 -16.54 -20.26
C PHE A 189 -1.18 -15.61 -19.16
N TRP A 190 -1.47 -15.96 -17.92
CA TRP A 190 -0.97 -15.28 -16.73
C TRP A 190 0.15 -16.13 -16.11
N LEU A 191 1.32 -15.54 -15.88
CA LEU A 191 2.34 -16.18 -15.06
C LEU A 191 2.13 -15.72 -13.62
N VAL A 192 1.76 -16.64 -12.73
CA VAL A 192 1.84 -16.42 -11.30
C VAL A 192 3.27 -16.76 -10.88
N ARG A 193 4.07 -15.75 -10.54
CA ARG A 193 5.34 -16.00 -9.85
C ARG A 193 5.06 -16.09 -8.36
N GLY A 194 5.14 -17.31 -7.83
CA GLY A 194 5.36 -17.55 -6.40
C GLY A 194 6.86 -17.61 -6.16
N ARG A 195 7.39 -16.73 -5.33
CA ARG A 195 8.73 -16.89 -4.77
C ARG A 195 8.55 -17.36 -3.34
N LEU A 196 9.00 -18.58 -3.07
CA LEU A 196 9.26 -19.03 -1.71
C LEU A 196 10.67 -18.56 -1.35
N ALA A 197 10.83 -18.10 -0.11
CA ALA A 197 12.14 -17.93 0.49
C ALA A 197 12.70 -19.33 0.79
N ASP A 198 13.30 -19.97 -0.21
CA ASP A 198 14.01 -21.25 -0.07
C ASP A 198 15.53 -21.03 -0.07
#